data_AF-A0A949NSE8-F1
#
_entry.id   AF-A0A949NSE8-F1
#
_cell.length_a   1.000
_cell.length_b   1.000
_cell.length_c   1.000
_cell.angle_alpha   90.00
_cell.angle_beta   90.00
_cell.angle_gamma   90.00
#
_symmetry.space_group_name_H-M   'P 1'
#
loop_
_entity.id
_entity.type
_entity.pdbx_description
1 polymer ?
#
loop_
_entity_poly.entity_id
_entity_poly.type
_entity_poly.pdbx_seq_one_letter_code
_entity_poly.pdbx_strand_id
1 'polypeptide(L)'
;MAKKSKWNEEDRKKLLKMVDDGVSEQEIRETLAHKSKSMTSVEFAQQLKMSMVESGKIKQAAPAGKKMAKAVIYQVTPKGRLTLSDFAEKTEFQPGVQFTLEKPRGKSKAWRLVPVT
;
A
#
# COMPACT_ATOMS: atom_id res chain seq x y z
N MET A 1 2.44 -1.59 14.30
CA MET A 1 1.55 -0.56 14.88
C MET A 1 2.06 0.81 14.46
N ALA A 2 1.25 1.62 13.77
CA ALA A 2 1.65 2.97 13.38
C ALA A 2 1.80 3.83 14.65
N LYS A 3 2.93 4.54 14.79
CA LYS A 3 3.12 5.49 15.91
C LYS A 3 1.99 6.51 15.88
N LYS A 4 1.30 6.70 17.01
CA LYS A 4 0.30 7.75 17.19
C LYS A 4 0.99 9.09 16.92
N SER A 5 0.47 9.90 15.99
CA SER A 5 1.04 11.22 15.68
C SER A 5 1.05 12.08 16.95
N LYS A 6 2.09 12.91 17.12
CA LYS A 6 2.18 13.86 18.25
C LYS A 6 1.17 15.01 18.14
N TRP A 7 0.67 15.28 16.94
CA TRP A 7 -0.29 16.35 16.64
C TRP A 7 -1.62 15.77 16.19
N ASN A 8 -2.70 16.29 16.76
CA ASN A 8 -4.07 15.86 16.47
C ASN A 8 -4.63 16.61 15.24
N GLU A 9 -5.89 16.33 14.88
CA GLU A 9 -6.55 16.98 13.73
C GLU A 9 -6.79 18.48 13.96
N GLU A 10 -7.01 18.91 15.21
CA GLU A 10 -7.23 20.32 15.55
C GLU A 10 -5.94 21.15 15.34
N ASP A 11 -4.79 20.60 15.73
CA ASP A 11 -3.47 21.20 15.52
C ASP A 11 -3.20 21.37 14.01
N ARG A 12 -3.61 20.38 13.20
CA ARG A 12 -3.47 20.42 11.74
C ARG A 12 -4.35 21.48 11.08
N LYS A 13 -5.58 21.66 11.56
CA LYS A 13 -6.46 22.74 11.11
C LYS A 13 -5.90 24.12 11.48
N LYS A 14 -5.37 24.28 12.69
CA LYS A 14 -4.68 25.51 13.12
C LYS A 14 -3.44 25.79 12.27
N LEU A 15 -2.63 24.77 12.00
CA LEU A 15 -1.46 24.86 11.12
C LEU A 15 -1.85 25.37 9.74
N LEU A 16 -2.86 24.75 9.11
CA LEU A 16 -3.31 25.14 7.78
C LEU A 16 -3.82 26.58 7.75
N LYS A 17 -4.57 26.98 8.79
CA LYS A 17 -5.07 28.35 8.93
C LYS A 17 -3.94 29.36 9.06
N MET A 18 -2.93 29.11 9.91
CA MET A 18 -1.78 30.02 10.06
C MET A 18 -0.96 30.13 8.76
N VAL A 19 -0.85 29.04 8.00
CA VAL A 19 -0.22 29.06 6.67
C VAL A 19 -1.04 29.89 5.68
N ASP A 20 -2.37 29.73 5.67
CA ASP A 20 -3.27 30.51 4.81
C ASP A 20 -3.30 32.01 5.21
N ASP A 21 -3.14 32.30 6.51
CA ASP A 21 -3.05 33.65 7.07
C ASP A 21 -1.66 34.30 6.83
N GLY A 22 -0.71 33.58 6.20
CA GLY A 22 0.61 34.09 5.84
C GLY A 22 1.63 34.18 6.98
N VAL A 23 1.39 33.47 8.09
CA VAL A 23 2.32 33.42 9.23
C VAL A 23 3.61 32.68 8.83
N SER A 24 4.75 33.13 9.36
CA SER A 24 6.04 32.54 9.03
C SER A 24 6.17 31.09 9.55
N GLU A 25 6.93 30.25 8.85
CA GLU A 25 7.18 28.85 9.26
C GLU A 25 7.72 28.78 10.70
N GLN A 26 8.64 29.68 11.05
CA GLN A 26 9.29 29.68 12.35
C GLN A 26 8.29 29.95 13.49
N GLU A 27 7.43 30.97 13.33
CA GLU A 27 6.37 31.28 14.29
C GLU A 27 5.37 30.13 14.42
N ILE A 28 4.98 29.48 13.33
CA ILE A 28 4.07 28.33 13.38
C ILE A 28 4.71 27.16 14.14
N ARG A 29 6.00 26.90 13.93
CA ARG A 29 6.76 25.82 14.59
C ARG A 29 6.95 26.06 16.08
N GLU A 30 7.03 27.32 16.50
CA GLU A 30 7.07 27.73 17.90
C GLU A 30 5.68 27.67 18.55
N THR A 31 4.63 28.12 17.84
CA THR A 31 3.25 28.15 18.35
C THR A 31 2.66 26.75 18.51
N LEU A 32 2.94 25.84 17.58
CA LEU A 32 2.50 24.44 17.61
C LEU A 32 3.55 23.51 18.26
N ALA A 33 4.46 24.06 19.07
CA ALA A 33 5.44 23.31 19.80
C ALA A 33 4.77 22.29 20.74
N HIS A 34 5.25 21.05 20.73
CA HIS A 34 4.72 20.00 21.57
C HIS A 34 5.73 19.71 22.70
N LYS A 35 5.29 19.82 23.98
CA LYS A 35 6.15 19.68 25.17
C LYS A 35 7.38 20.60 25.14
N SER A 36 7.17 21.87 24.81
CA SER A 36 8.21 22.91 24.73
C SER A 36 9.32 22.64 23.71
N LYS A 37 9.08 21.72 22.77
CA LYS A 37 9.95 21.49 21.61
C LYS A 37 9.25 22.00 20.37
N SER A 38 9.84 23.03 19.77
CA SER A 38 9.47 23.50 18.45
C SER A 38 9.56 22.36 17.45
N MET A 39 8.62 22.32 16.54
CA MET A 39 8.61 21.35 15.45
C MET A 39 9.86 21.54 14.58
N THR A 40 10.43 20.45 14.04
CA THR A 40 11.51 20.55 13.04
C THR A 40 10.93 20.88 11.65
N SER A 41 11.73 21.44 10.72
CA SER A 41 11.23 21.70 9.35
C SER A 41 10.69 20.44 8.65
N VAL A 42 11.29 19.28 8.93
CA VAL A 42 10.82 17.99 8.41
C VAL A 42 9.46 17.62 8.98
N GLU A 43 9.28 17.77 10.30
CA GLU A 43 7.99 17.51 10.94
C GLU A 43 6.92 18.53 10.46
N PHE A 44 7.29 19.80 10.26
CA PHE A 44 6.39 20.84 9.73
C PHE A 44 5.90 20.48 8.33
N ALA A 45 6.81 20.14 7.41
CA ALA A 45 6.44 19.72 6.06
C ALA A 45 5.54 18.48 6.06
N GLN A 46 5.79 17.52 6.96
CA GLN A 46 4.94 16.35 7.13
C GLN A 46 3.54 16.72 7.62
N GLN A 47 3.42 17.56 8.65
CA GLN A 47 2.12 17.99 9.18
C GLN A 47 1.36 18.86 8.18
N LEU A 48 2.04 19.77 7.47
CA LEU A 48 1.42 20.58 6.43
C LEU A 48 0.84 19.71 5.31
N LYS A 49 1.62 18.74 4.82
CA LYS A 49 1.14 17.78 3.82
C LYS A 49 -0.09 17.01 4.31
N MET A 50 -0.07 16.52 5.55
CA MET A 50 -1.24 15.83 6.13
C MET A 50 -2.46 16.76 6.23
N SER A 51 -2.27 18.00 6.69
CA SER A 51 -3.33 19.00 6.81
C SER A 51 -3.93 19.37 5.46
N MET A 52 -3.11 19.45 4.41
CA MET A 52 -3.56 19.68 3.03
C MET A 52 -4.31 18.47 2.44
N VAL A 53 -3.97 17.25 2.84
CA VAL A 53 -4.71 16.04 2.46
C VAL A 53 -6.07 15.99 3.17
N GLU A 54 -6.10 16.28 4.47
CA GLU A 54 -7.32 16.29 5.28
C GLU A 54 -8.30 17.40 4.86
N SER A 55 -7.80 18.58 4.51
CA SER A 55 -8.61 19.67 3.97
C SER A 55 -9.06 19.48 2.53
N GLY A 56 -8.63 18.39 1.86
CA GLY A 56 -8.97 18.12 0.47
C GLY A 56 -8.26 19.00 -0.55
N LYS A 57 -7.37 19.91 -0.13
CA LYS A 57 -6.50 20.71 -1.04
C LYS A 57 -5.55 19.81 -1.84
N ILE A 58 -5.15 18.66 -1.29
CA ILE A 58 -4.33 17.65 -1.96
C ILE A 58 -5.04 16.29 -1.91
N LYS A 59 -5.31 15.69 -3.07
CA LYS A 59 -5.66 14.27 -3.14
C LYS A 59 -4.38 13.48 -2.86
N GLN A 60 -4.30 12.80 -1.72
CA GLN A 60 -3.30 11.76 -1.55
C GLN A 60 -3.65 10.68 -2.58
N ALA A 61 -2.89 10.63 -3.69
CA ALA A 61 -2.93 9.48 -4.56
C ALA A 61 -2.65 8.28 -3.65
N ALA A 62 -3.64 7.40 -3.48
CA ALA A 62 -3.47 6.18 -2.72
C ALA A 62 -2.15 5.56 -3.21
N PRO A 63 -1.19 5.23 -2.32
CA PRO A 63 0.08 4.65 -2.75
C PRO A 63 -0.30 3.49 -3.63
N ALA A 64 0.02 3.59 -4.93
CA ALA A 64 -0.57 2.79 -6.01
C ALA A 64 -0.82 1.40 -5.46
N GLY A 65 -2.08 1.16 -5.04
CA GLY A 65 -2.39 0.05 -4.16
C GLY A 65 -1.79 -1.16 -4.83
N LYS A 66 -0.93 -1.91 -4.13
CA LYS A 66 -0.40 -3.18 -4.64
C LYS A 66 -1.60 -3.85 -5.29
N LYS A 67 -1.66 -3.82 -6.62
CA LYS A 67 -2.73 -4.49 -7.34
C LYS A 67 -2.48 -5.92 -6.93
N MET A 68 -3.25 -6.43 -5.97
CA MET A 68 -3.32 -7.86 -5.73
C MET A 68 -3.70 -8.37 -7.11
N ALA A 69 -2.71 -8.91 -7.82
CA ALA A 69 -2.92 -9.46 -9.13
C ALA A 69 -4.05 -10.46 -8.91
N LYS A 70 -5.22 -10.19 -9.50
CA LYS A 70 -6.34 -11.13 -9.46
C LYS A 70 -5.74 -12.47 -9.89
N ALA A 71 -5.83 -13.47 -9.04
CA ALA A 71 -5.26 -14.78 -9.34
C ALA A 71 -5.86 -15.24 -10.66
N VAL A 72 -5.01 -15.41 -11.67
CA VAL A 72 -5.43 -15.95 -12.96
C VAL A 72 -5.63 -17.43 -12.74
N ILE A 73 -6.89 -17.85 -12.66
CA ILE A 73 -7.28 -19.25 -12.49
C ILE A 73 -7.32 -19.88 -13.89
N TYR A 74 -6.55 -20.94 -14.10
CA TYR A 74 -6.58 -21.72 -15.34
C TYR A 74 -7.43 -22.97 -15.12
N GLN A 75 -8.45 -23.15 -15.96
CA GLN A 75 -9.31 -24.34 -15.97
C GLN A 75 -8.85 -25.28 -17.09
N VAL A 76 -8.57 -26.54 -16.75
CA VAL A 76 -8.24 -27.57 -17.73
C VAL A 76 -9.50 -27.95 -18.49
N THR A 77 -9.50 -27.79 -19.81
CA THR A 77 -10.63 -28.18 -20.68
C THR A 77 -10.34 -29.50 -21.41
N PRO A 78 -11.37 -30.30 -21.76
CA PRO A 78 -11.19 -31.62 -22.37
C PRO A 78 -10.61 -31.63 -23.78
N LYS A 79 -10.51 -30.46 -24.44
CA LYS A 79 -10.06 -30.32 -25.85
C LYS A 79 -8.68 -29.65 -25.94
N GLY A 80 -7.81 -29.99 -24.98
CA GLY A 80 -6.51 -29.39 -24.70
C GLY A 80 -5.75 -28.84 -25.91
N ARG A 81 -5.59 -27.51 -25.94
CA ARG A 81 -4.41 -26.89 -26.53
C ARG A 81 -3.55 -26.31 -25.43
N LEU A 82 -2.89 -27.22 -24.72
CA LEU A 82 -1.51 -27.15 -24.24
C LEU A 82 -1.16 -28.59 -23.84
N THR A 83 -0.31 -29.20 -24.64
CA THR A 83 0.20 -30.57 -24.51
C THR A 83 0.96 -30.74 -23.19
N LEU A 84 0.26 -31.27 -22.19
CA LEU A 84 0.85 -32.02 -21.09
C LEU A 84 0.03 -33.29 -20.93
N SER A 85 0.23 -34.22 -21.86
CA SER A 85 -0.42 -35.53 -21.90
C SER A 85 -0.25 -36.31 -20.58
N ASP A 86 0.81 -36.01 -19.82
CA ASP A 86 1.18 -36.72 -18.59
C ASP A 86 0.96 -35.90 -17.31
N PHE A 87 0.21 -34.79 -17.35
CA PHE A 87 0.07 -33.92 -16.16
C PHE A 87 -0.62 -34.67 -15.00
N ALA A 88 -1.69 -35.42 -15.30
CA ALA A 88 -2.40 -36.21 -14.29
C ALA A 88 -1.52 -37.34 -13.73
N GLU A 89 -0.73 -38.00 -14.58
CA GLU A 89 0.18 -39.08 -14.16
C GLU A 89 1.34 -38.57 -13.30
N LYS A 90 1.85 -37.37 -13.57
CA LYS A 90 2.99 -36.79 -12.83
C LYS A 90 2.60 -36.00 -11.59
N THR A 91 1.34 -35.61 -11.45
CA THR A 91 0.89 -34.74 -10.35
C THR A 91 -0.18 -35.36 -9.47
N GLU A 92 -0.70 -36.55 -9.82
CA GLU A 92 -1.75 -37.29 -9.09
C GLU A 92 -3.10 -36.54 -8.93
N PHE A 93 -3.25 -35.36 -9.55
CA PHE A 93 -4.48 -34.57 -9.47
C PHE A 93 -5.48 -34.94 -10.56
N GLN A 94 -6.75 -35.11 -10.17
CA GLN A 94 -7.83 -35.40 -11.11
C GLN A 94 -8.23 -34.18 -11.96
N PRO A 95 -8.79 -34.39 -13.17
CA PRO A 95 -9.36 -33.32 -13.96
C PRO A 95 -10.43 -32.54 -13.18
N GLY A 96 -10.33 -31.20 -13.18
CA GLY A 96 -11.26 -30.32 -12.46
C GLY A 96 -10.66 -29.64 -11.22
N VAL A 97 -9.48 -30.07 -10.76
CA VAL A 97 -8.74 -29.40 -9.68
C VAL A 97 -8.23 -28.04 -10.18
N GLN A 98 -8.44 -27.00 -9.36
CA GLN A 98 -7.97 -25.65 -9.65
C GLN A 98 -6.55 -25.46 -9.13
N PHE A 99 -5.72 -24.76 -9.89
CA PHE A 99 -4.34 -24.45 -9.50
C PHE A 99 -4.11 -22.94 -9.52
N THR A 100 -3.24 -22.48 -8.61
CA THR A 100 -2.70 -21.13 -8.61
C THR A 100 -1.24 -21.14 -9.04
N LEU A 101 -0.85 -20.09 -9.75
CA LEU A 101 0.53 -19.88 -10.18
C LEU A 101 1.25 -19.00 -9.17
N GLU A 102 2.15 -19.58 -8.39
CA GLU A 102 2.99 -18.85 -7.46
C GLU A 102 4.30 -18.38 -8.10
N LYS A 103 4.70 -17.16 -7.76
CA LYS A 103 6.00 -16.60 -8.16
C LYS A 103 7.15 -17.46 -7.61
N PRO A 104 8.28 -17.52 -8.33
CA PRO A 104 9.46 -18.22 -7.83
C PRO A 104 9.89 -17.69 -6.45
N ARG A 105 10.18 -18.59 -5.51
CA ARG A 105 10.66 -18.24 -4.16
C ARG A 105 12.13 -18.66 -4.00
N GLY A 106 12.91 -17.85 -3.28
CA GLY A 106 14.33 -18.11 -3.01
C GLY A 106 15.22 -17.94 -4.25
N LYS A 107 16.15 -18.88 -4.46
CA LYS A 107 17.07 -18.88 -5.63
C LYS A 107 16.45 -19.45 -6.92
N SER A 108 15.23 -20.00 -6.84
CA SER A 108 14.57 -20.59 -8.01
C SER A 108 14.03 -19.50 -8.93
N LYS A 109 14.17 -19.72 -10.25
CA LYS A 109 13.55 -18.88 -11.29
C LYS A 109 12.27 -19.50 -11.85
N ALA A 110 11.91 -20.71 -11.42
CA ALA A 110 10.75 -21.44 -11.93
C ALA A 110 9.47 -21.06 -11.18
N TRP A 111 8.40 -20.83 -11.94
CA TRP A 111 7.05 -20.62 -11.41
C TRP A 111 6.49 -21.95 -10.89
N ARG A 112 5.71 -21.89 -9.81
CA ARG A 112 5.13 -23.09 -9.18
C ARG A 112 3.64 -23.13 -9.41
N LEU A 113 3.12 -24.28 -9.84
CA LEU A 113 1.70 -24.58 -9.83
C LEU A 113 1.36 -25.21 -8.47
N VAL A 114 0.40 -24.63 -7.75
CA VAL A 114 -0.02 -25.10 -6.43
C VAL A 114 -1.53 -25.34 -6.46
N PRO A 115 -2.03 -26.52 -6.03
CA PRO A 115 -3.46 -26.78 -6.00
C PRO A 115 -4.16 -25.82 -5.03
N VAL A 116 -5.35 -25.38 -5.41
CA VAL A 116 -6.25 -24.61 -4.54
C VAL A 116 -7.13 -25.63 -3.81
N THR A 117 -6.86 -25.82 -2.52
CA THR A 117 -7.73 -26.57 -1.61
C THR A 117 -9.04 -25.84 -1.36
#